data_AF-A0ABD5MXN0-F1
#
_entry.id   AF-A0ABD5MXN0-F1
#
_cell.length_a   1.000
_cell.length_b   1.000
_cell.length_c   1.000
_cell.angle_alpha   90.00
_cell.angle_beta   90.00
_cell.angle_gamma   90.00
#
_symmetry.space_group_name_H-M   'P 1'
#
loop_
_entity.id
_entity.type
_entity.pdbx_description
1 polymer ?
#
loop_
_entity_poly.entity_id
_entity_poly.type
_entity_poly.pdbx_seq_one_letter_code
_entity_poly.pdbx_strand_id
1 'polypeptide(L)'
;MKKVEYEAADFLHKKWINFSKKYDIKEDIEALFKLVEGSSGIARNETEVLDTVYDSTLVVLDSTLELNKEQKVRASYFSYNLCSCEACQSACGAHINKKGQIRIAHKFFLDALNQKTSSAIGVLELMYTILHQLLHGILPGLNEESIIEKTEQVWKSGMRELTKEK
;
A
#
# COMPACT_ATOMS: atom_id res chain seq x y z
N MET A 1 -18.23 -15.83 -3.40
CA MET A 1 -17.62 -14.49 -3.46
C MET A 1 -16.47 -14.53 -4.44
N LYS A 2 -16.49 -13.76 -5.54
CA LYS A 2 -15.33 -13.67 -6.43
C LYS A 2 -14.26 -12.88 -5.68
N LYS A 3 -13.16 -13.53 -5.27
CA LYS A 3 -11.94 -12.80 -4.93
C LYS A 3 -11.58 -11.98 -6.16
N VAL A 4 -11.47 -10.67 -6.02
CA VAL A 4 -10.99 -9.82 -7.11
C VAL A 4 -9.54 -10.22 -7.31
N GLU A 5 -9.28 -11.04 -8.33
CA GLU A 5 -7.93 -11.51 -8.63
C GLU A 5 -7.09 -10.40 -9.28
N TYR A 6 -7.71 -9.30 -9.72
CA TYR A 6 -7.07 -8.20 -10.43
C TYR A 6 -7.77 -6.88 -10.16
N GLU A 7 -7.01 -5.85 -9.76
CA GLU A 7 -7.48 -4.47 -9.71
C GLU A 7 -6.78 -3.61 -10.75
N ALA A 8 -7.58 -2.79 -11.43
CA ALA A 8 -7.08 -1.92 -12.49
C ALA A 8 -6.23 -0.77 -11.92
N ALA A 9 -5.16 -0.39 -12.62
CA ALA A 9 -4.29 0.72 -12.21
C ALA A 9 -5.08 2.03 -12.09
N ASP A 10 -5.95 2.33 -13.06
CA ASP A 10 -6.80 3.53 -13.03
C ASP A 10 -7.77 3.53 -11.85
N PHE A 11 -8.27 2.35 -11.46
CA PHE A 11 -9.16 2.22 -10.32
C PHE A 11 -8.41 2.56 -9.02
N LEU A 12 -7.27 1.91 -8.80
CA LEU A 12 -6.42 2.12 -7.63
C LEU A 12 -5.94 3.57 -7.54
N HIS A 13 -5.44 4.12 -8.65
CA HIS A 13 -5.02 5.51 -8.75
C HIS A 13 -6.17 6.47 -8.43
N LYS A 14 -7.38 6.21 -8.93
CA LYS A 14 -8.56 7.02 -8.61
C LYS A 14 -8.93 6.95 -7.12
N LYS A 15 -8.77 5.80 -6.47
CA LYS A 15 -8.98 5.69 -5.01
C LYS A 15 -7.95 6.52 -4.25
N TRP A 16 -6.68 6.44 -4.62
CA TRP A 16 -5.63 7.29 -4.06
C TRP A 16 -5.91 8.79 -4.26
N ILE A 17 -6.29 9.22 -5.48
CA ILE A 17 -6.65 10.62 -5.76
C ILE A 17 -7.82 11.08 -4.88
N ASN A 18 -8.86 10.26 -4.75
CA ASN A 18 -10.02 10.62 -3.95
C ASN A 18 -9.64 10.74 -2.46
N PHE A 19 -8.84 9.80 -1.95
CA PHE A 19 -8.31 9.84 -0.60
C PHE A 19 -7.47 11.10 -0.34
N SER A 20 -6.48 11.37 -1.20
CA SER A 20 -5.56 12.51 -1.06
C SER A 20 -6.21 13.89 -1.29
N LYS A 21 -7.38 13.94 -1.93
CA LYS A 21 -8.22 15.15 -1.97
C LYS A 21 -9.05 15.33 -0.70
N LYS A 22 -9.48 14.22 -0.11
CA LYS A 22 -10.32 14.20 1.09
C LYS A 22 -9.51 14.48 2.35
N TYR A 23 -8.25 14.07 2.38
CA TYR A 23 -7.35 14.20 3.52
C TYR A 23 -6.07 14.92 3.13
N ASP A 24 -5.59 15.84 3.97
CA ASP A 24 -4.28 16.46 3.78
C ASP A 24 -3.19 15.40 3.98
N ILE A 25 -2.44 15.12 2.91
CA ILE A 25 -1.35 14.13 2.90
C ILE A 25 0.00 14.73 3.32
N LYS A 26 0.07 16.03 3.62
CA LYS A 26 1.33 16.66 4.05
C LYS A 26 1.90 16.00 5.32
N GLU A 27 1.04 15.73 6.30
CA GLU A 27 1.43 15.01 7.52
C GLU A 27 1.86 13.56 7.22
N ASP A 28 1.21 12.92 6.25
CA ASP A 28 1.55 11.56 5.83
C ASP A 28 2.94 11.53 5.14
N ILE A 29 3.33 12.60 4.42
CA ILE A 29 4.69 12.75 3.87
C ILE A 29 5.73 12.88 4.99
N GLU A 30 5.44 13.64 6.05
CA GLU A 30 6.34 13.76 7.21
C GLU A 30 6.51 12.43 7.94
N ALA A 31 5.42 11.67 8.10
CA ALA A 31 5.46 10.31 8.65
C ALA A 31 6.29 9.38 7.77
N LEU A 32 6.11 9.44 6.44
CA LEU A 32 6.90 8.66 5.50
C LEU A 32 8.38 8.90 5.67
N PHE A 33 8.83 10.17 5.72
CA PHE A 33 10.26 10.46 5.89
C PHE A 33 10.84 9.81 7.15
N LYS A 34 10.11 9.78 8.26
CA LYS A 34 10.55 9.07 9.48
C LYS A 34 10.67 7.56 9.27
N LEU A 35 9.70 6.95 8.57
CA LEU A 35 9.71 5.51 8.27
C LEU A 35 10.92 5.14 7.39
N VAL A 36 11.22 5.95 6.38
CA VAL A 36 12.36 5.70 5.47
C VAL A 36 13.72 6.16 6.03
N GLU A 37 13.79 7.14 6.92
CA GLU A 37 15.04 7.52 7.58
C GLU A 37 15.47 6.50 8.65
N GLY A 38 14.51 5.86 9.33
CA GLY A 38 14.78 4.78 10.29
C GLY A 38 15.31 3.49 9.64
N SER A 39 15.11 3.32 8.33
CA SER A 39 15.68 2.23 7.53
C SER A 39 17.00 2.70 6.90
N SER A 40 18.11 2.48 7.62
CA SER A 40 19.47 3.02 7.42
C SER A 40 20.20 2.75 6.08
N GLY A 41 19.56 2.88 4.91
CA GLY A 41 20.21 2.76 3.62
C GLY A 41 19.47 3.53 2.53
N ILE A 42 20.18 4.37 1.77
CA ILE A 42 19.70 4.87 0.48
C ILE A 42 19.41 3.63 -0.37
N ALA A 43 18.13 3.35 -0.66
CA ALA A 43 17.75 2.26 -1.55
C ALA A 43 18.43 2.46 -2.92
N ARG A 44 19.13 1.43 -3.39
CA ARG A 44 20.03 1.47 -4.56
C ARG A 44 19.46 0.76 -5.78
N ASN A 45 18.36 0.02 -5.62
CA ASN A 45 17.69 -0.71 -6.70
C ASN A 45 16.18 -0.88 -6.42
N GLU A 46 15.44 -1.32 -7.44
CA GLU A 46 13.97 -1.49 -7.37
C GLU A 46 13.51 -2.46 -6.28
N THR A 47 14.28 -3.51 -6.01
CA THR A 47 13.95 -4.50 -4.97
C THR A 47 14.04 -3.86 -3.59
N GLU A 48 15.14 -3.17 -3.29
CA GLU A 48 15.31 -2.47 -2.01
C GLU A 48 14.23 -1.40 -1.79
N VAL A 49 13.83 -0.69 -2.86
CA VAL A 49 12.72 0.27 -2.79
C VAL A 49 11.40 -0.46 -2.50
N LEU A 50 11.11 -1.55 -3.19
CA LEU A 50 9.89 -2.32 -2.96
C LEU A 50 9.83 -2.89 -1.53
N ASP A 51 10.93 -3.45 -1.05
CA ASP A 51 11.05 -3.98 0.31
C ASP A 51 10.77 -2.88 1.34
N THR A 52 11.42 -1.72 1.18
CA THR A 52 11.22 -0.56 2.05
C THR A 52 9.76 -0.08 2.04
N VAL A 53 9.13 0.00 0.87
CA VAL A 53 7.73 0.40 0.71
C VAL A 53 6.81 -0.60 1.42
N TYR A 54 7.04 -1.90 1.23
CA TYR A 54 6.23 -2.95 1.83
C TYR A 54 6.37 -2.98 3.35
N ASP A 55 7.59 -2.93 3.87
CA ASP A 55 7.87 -2.91 5.31
C ASP A 55 7.25 -1.67 5.96
N SER A 56 7.37 -0.50 5.32
CA SER A 56 6.71 0.73 5.77
C SER A 56 5.19 0.58 5.81
N THR A 57 4.59 -0.09 4.82
CA THR A 57 3.15 -0.40 4.83
C THR A 57 2.77 -1.31 6.00
N LEU A 58 3.57 -2.31 6.32
CA LEU A 58 3.33 -3.17 7.48
C LEU A 58 3.43 -2.40 8.80
N VAL A 59 4.36 -1.45 8.92
CA VAL A 59 4.47 -0.57 10.10
C VAL A 59 3.21 0.28 10.27
N VAL A 60 2.68 0.87 9.19
CA VAL A 60 1.40 1.59 9.22
C VAL A 60 0.25 0.69 9.67
N LEU A 61 0.18 -0.54 9.13
CA LEU A 61 -0.83 -1.52 9.49
C LEU A 61 -0.72 -1.95 10.97
N ASP A 62 0.50 -2.18 11.47
CA ASP A 62 0.72 -2.62 12.85
C ASP A 62 0.42 -1.50 13.87
N SER A 63 0.60 -0.24 13.47
CA SER A 63 0.30 0.94 14.30
C SER A 63 -1.20 1.22 14.47
N THR A 64 -2.06 0.66 13.61
CA THR A 64 -3.51 0.90 13.62
C THR A 64 -4.20 0.24 14.83
N LEU A 65 -5.26 0.85 15.37
CA LEU A 65 -6.07 0.27 16.46
C LEU A 65 -7.27 -0.55 15.94
N GLU A 66 -7.57 -0.42 14.65
CA GLU A 66 -8.75 -0.91 13.96
C GLU A 66 -8.66 -2.39 13.56
N LEU A 67 -7.47 -2.98 13.70
CA LEU A 67 -7.18 -4.38 13.41
C LEU A 67 -6.74 -5.11 14.67
N ASN A 68 -7.25 -6.32 14.85
CA ASN A 68 -6.85 -7.17 15.95
C ASN A 68 -5.50 -7.85 15.68
N LYS A 69 -4.91 -8.45 16.72
CA LYS A 69 -3.61 -9.13 16.64
C LYS A 69 -3.57 -10.21 15.56
N GLU A 70 -4.64 -10.99 15.39
CA GLU A 70 -4.68 -12.06 14.39
C GLU A 70 -4.64 -11.50 12.96
N GLN A 71 -5.36 -10.42 12.69
CA GLN A 71 -5.35 -9.74 11.39
C GLN A 71 -3.97 -9.18 11.06
N LYS A 72 -3.30 -8.55 12.04
CA LYS A 72 -1.94 -8.04 11.89
C LYS A 72 -0.93 -9.16 11.62
N VAL A 73 -1.01 -10.26 12.38
CA VAL A 73 -0.18 -11.45 12.15
C VAL A 73 -0.45 -12.09 10.78
N ARG A 74 -1.70 -12.07 10.29
CA ARG A 74 -2.00 -12.58 8.94
C ARG A 74 -1.36 -11.72 7.85
N ALA A 75 -1.26 -10.41 8.04
CA ALA A 75 -0.64 -9.52 7.08
C ALA A 75 0.84 -9.88 6.84
N SER A 76 1.58 -10.29 7.87
CA SER A 76 3.00 -10.65 7.74
C SER A 76 3.27 -11.98 7.01
N TYR A 77 2.25 -12.80 6.75
CA TYR A 77 2.39 -14.00 5.94
C TYR A 77 2.25 -13.77 4.43
N PHE A 78 1.86 -12.57 4.00
CA PHE A 78 1.81 -12.25 2.58
C PHE A 78 3.23 -12.03 2.05
N SER A 79 3.57 -12.71 0.96
CA SER A 79 4.77 -12.36 0.18
C SER A 79 4.42 -11.31 -0.86
N TYR A 80 5.41 -10.58 -1.37
CA TYR A 80 5.21 -9.56 -2.39
C TYR A 80 6.31 -9.61 -3.45
N ASN A 81 5.99 -9.17 -4.67
CA ASN A 81 6.99 -8.98 -5.73
C ASN A 81 6.45 -8.14 -6.90
N LEU A 82 7.37 -7.61 -7.72
CA LEU A 82 7.01 -6.97 -8.99
C LEU A 82 6.53 -7.99 -10.02
N CYS A 83 5.48 -7.64 -10.76
CA CYS A 83 4.86 -8.49 -11.76
C CYS A 83 4.94 -7.85 -13.16
N SER A 84 5.57 -8.56 -14.09
CA SER A 84 5.74 -8.11 -15.48
C SER A 84 4.92 -8.93 -16.49
N CYS A 85 3.86 -9.61 -16.05
CA CYS A 85 2.97 -10.30 -16.99
C CYS A 85 2.14 -9.29 -17.81
N GLU A 86 1.72 -9.68 -19.01
CA GLU A 86 0.98 -8.81 -19.94
C GLU A 86 -0.27 -8.17 -19.32
N ALA A 87 -1.04 -8.92 -18.55
CA ALA A 87 -2.22 -8.40 -17.84
C ALA A 87 -1.86 -7.33 -16.79
N CYS A 88 -0.74 -7.51 -16.06
CA CYS A 88 -0.26 -6.51 -15.10
C CYS A 88 0.29 -5.27 -15.80
N GLN A 89 1.02 -5.43 -16.89
CA GLN A 89 1.62 -4.29 -17.58
C GLN A 89 0.61 -3.45 -18.38
N SER A 90 -0.51 -4.05 -18.78
CA SER A 90 -1.53 -3.36 -19.59
C SER A 90 -2.59 -2.64 -18.77
N ALA A 91 -3.12 -3.28 -17.71
CA ALA A 91 -4.34 -2.80 -17.06
C ALA A 91 -4.33 -2.86 -15.53
N CYS A 92 -3.53 -3.73 -14.91
CA CYS A 92 -3.57 -3.95 -13.46
C CYS A 92 -2.54 -3.09 -12.71
N GLY A 93 -2.93 -2.56 -11.55
CA GLY A 93 -2.03 -1.82 -10.65
C GLY A 93 -1.36 -2.75 -9.64
N ALA A 94 -2.19 -3.41 -8.83
CA ALA A 94 -1.76 -4.47 -7.94
C ALA A 94 -2.89 -5.50 -7.73
N HIS A 95 -2.55 -6.69 -7.22
CA HIS A 95 -3.54 -7.70 -6.80
C HIS A 95 -2.95 -8.75 -5.86
N ILE A 96 -3.81 -9.50 -5.16
CA ILE A 96 -3.42 -10.73 -4.46
C ILE A 96 -3.72 -11.96 -5.31
N ASN A 97 -2.70 -12.78 -5.56
CA ASN A 97 -2.89 -14.06 -6.24
C ASN A 97 -3.40 -15.16 -5.29
N LYS A 98 -3.76 -16.32 -5.86
CA LYS A 98 -4.27 -17.48 -5.10
C LYS A 98 -3.31 -18.03 -4.04
N LYS A 99 -2.02 -17.72 -4.13
CA LYS A 99 -0.98 -18.15 -3.19
C LYS A 99 -0.76 -17.15 -2.05
N GLY A 100 -1.55 -16.08 -1.97
CA GLY A 100 -1.36 -15.04 -0.95
C GLY A 100 -0.15 -14.14 -1.25
N GLN A 101 0.18 -13.94 -2.53
CA GLN A 101 1.24 -13.03 -2.93
C GLN A 101 0.64 -11.73 -3.47
N ILE A 102 1.11 -10.60 -2.95
CA ILE A 102 0.80 -9.27 -3.46
C ILE A 102 1.68 -9.01 -4.68
N ARG A 103 1.04 -8.88 -5.84
CA ARG A 103 1.67 -8.67 -7.14
C ARG A 103 1.47 -7.22 -7.53
N ILE A 104 2.55 -6.46 -7.58
CA ILE A 104 2.51 -5.05 -7.98
C ILE A 104 2.99 -4.98 -9.43
N ALA A 105 2.22 -4.36 -10.33
CA ALA A 105 2.63 -4.23 -11.71
C ALA A 105 3.90 -3.38 -11.80
N HIS A 106 4.93 -3.90 -12.48
CA HIS A 106 6.22 -3.21 -12.62
C HIS A 106 6.08 -1.81 -13.23
N LYS A 107 5.25 -1.66 -14.28
CA LYS A 107 4.91 -0.36 -14.85
C LYS A 107 4.29 0.59 -13.82
N PHE A 108 3.28 0.17 -13.07
CA PHE A 108 2.64 1.00 -12.05
C PHE A 108 3.64 1.44 -10.96
N PHE A 109 4.51 0.52 -10.53
CA PHE A 109 5.60 0.82 -9.61
C PHE A 109 6.53 1.91 -10.14
N LEU A 110 7.01 1.77 -11.37
CA LEU A 110 7.89 2.76 -12.00
C LEU A 110 7.19 4.10 -12.24
N ASP A 111 5.95 4.09 -12.69
CA ASP A 111 5.15 5.29 -12.93
C ASP A 111 4.94 6.07 -11.62
N ALA A 112 4.68 5.37 -10.51
CA ALA A 112 4.55 5.98 -9.19
C ALA A 112 5.88 6.60 -8.72
N LEU A 113 7.00 5.89 -8.84
CA LEU A 113 8.29 6.43 -8.42
C LEU A 113 8.76 7.63 -9.25
N ASN A 114 8.33 7.72 -10.52
CA ASN A 114 8.71 8.78 -11.44
C ASN A 114 7.64 9.87 -11.59
N GLN A 115 6.72 10.00 -10.63
CA GLN A 115 5.72 11.08 -10.65
C GLN A 115 6.38 12.46 -10.71
N LYS A 116 5.89 13.30 -11.62
CA LYS A 116 6.44 14.65 -11.87
C LYS A 116 6.31 15.60 -10.68
N THR A 117 5.35 15.35 -9.80
CA THR A 117 5.02 16.23 -8.66
C THR A 117 5.97 16.00 -7.49
N SER A 118 6.13 14.76 -7.03
CA SER A 118 7.07 14.35 -5.99
C SER A 118 7.14 12.82 -5.91
N SER A 119 8.34 12.26 -5.78
CA SER A 119 8.52 10.82 -5.53
C SER A 119 7.88 10.37 -4.22
N ALA A 120 7.82 11.24 -3.19
CA ALA A 120 7.18 10.92 -1.92
C ALA A 120 5.67 10.64 -2.09
N ILE A 121 4.99 11.39 -2.96
CA ILE A 121 3.55 11.18 -3.24
C ILE A 121 3.34 9.83 -3.91
N GLY A 122 4.19 9.47 -4.88
CA GLY A 122 4.15 8.18 -5.52
C GLY A 122 4.44 7.01 -4.57
N VAL A 123 5.38 7.19 -3.63
CA VAL A 123 5.65 6.19 -2.59
C VAL A 123 4.44 6.01 -1.67
N LEU A 124 3.78 7.09 -1.23
CA LEU A 124 2.55 6.99 -0.45
C LEU A 124 1.43 6.26 -1.22
N GLU A 125 1.29 6.53 -2.52
CA GLU A 125 0.32 5.84 -3.37
C GLU A 125 0.59 4.33 -3.45
N LEU A 126 1.86 3.93 -3.59
CA LEU A 126 2.26 2.52 -3.57
C LEU A 126 1.93 1.88 -2.23
N MET A 127 2.27 2.53 -1.12
CA MET A 127 1.97 2.03 0.22
C MET A 127 0.47 1.89 0.45
N TYR A 128 -0.33 2.88 0.03
CA TYR A 128 -1.79 2.86 0.13
C TYR A 128 -2.38 1.71 -0.69
N THR A 129 -1.87 1.49 -1.90
CA THR A 129 -2.29 0.40 -2.78
C THR A 129 -1.96 -0.97 -2.19
N ILE A 130 -0.75 -1.14 -1.64
CA ILE A 130 -0.34 -2.38 -0.96
C ILE A 130 -1.21 -2.61 0.27
N LEU A 131 -1.50 -1.57 1.06
CA LEU A 131 -2.37 -1.67 2.23
C LEU A 131 -3.78 -2.14 1.83
N HIS A 132 -4.34 -1.55 0.76
CA HIS A 132 -5.64 -1.94 0.22
C HIS A 132 -5.68 -3.44 -0.13
N GLN A 133 -4.64 -3.93 -0.82
CA GLN A 133 -4.50 -5.35 -1.11
C GLN A 133 -4.39 -6.19 0.16
N LEU A 134 -3.52 -5.83 1.11
CA LEU A 134 -3.40 -6.53 2.40
C LEU A 134 -4.76 -6.67 3.11
N LEU A 135 -5.57 -5.60 3.11
CA LEU A 135 -6.89 -5.62 3.73
C LEU A 135 -7.85 -6.58 3.02
N HIS A 136 -7.85 -6.66 1.68
CA HIS A 136 -8.56 -7.72 0.96
C HIS A 136 -8.13 -9.13 1.40
N GLY A 137 -6.84 -9.31 1.66
CA GLY A 137 -6.26 -10.58 2.09
C GLY A 137 -6.66 -10.99 3.51
N ILE A 138 -6.57 -10.08 4.47
CA ILE A 138 -6.76 -10.38 5.90
C ILE A 138 -8.22 -10.24 6.38
N LEU A 139 -9.07 -9.54 5.62
CA LEU A 139 -10.50 -9.38 5.89
C LEU A 139 -11.37 -10.08 4.83
N PRO A 140 -11.27 -11.42 4.71
CA PRO A 140 -12.08 -12.15 3.73
C PRO A 140 -13.56 -11.99 4.08
N GLY A 141 -14.37 -11.64 3.09
CA GLY A 141 -15.83 -11.50 3.26
C GLY A 141 -16.35 -10.07 3.12
N LEU A 142 -15.48 -9.07 3.20
CA LEU A 142 -15.86 -7.69 2.92
C LEU A 142 -16.01 -7.46 1.41
N ASN A 143 -16.94 -6.58 1.06
CA ASN A 143 -17.08 -6.08 -0.30
C ASN A 143 -16.06 -4.95 -0.55
N GLU A 144 -15.95 -4.54 -1.81
CA GLU A 144 -15.00 -3.52 -2.26
C GLU A 144 -15.16 -2.19 -1.51
N GLU A 145 -16.39 -1.71 -1.35
CA GLU A 145 -16.67 -0.44 -0.67
C GLU A 145 -16.23 -0.46 0.80
N SER A 146 -16.51 -1.56 1.50
CA SER A 146 -16.05 -1.76 2.88
C SER A 146 -14.53 -1.86 2.97
N ILE A 147 -13.84 -2.45 1.98
CA ILE A 147 -12.38 -2.49 1.97
C ILE A 147 -11.80 -1.09 1.73
N ILE A 148 -12.37 -0.30 0.82
CA ILE A 148 -11.95 1.09 0.61
C ILE A 148 -12.08 1.88 1.90
N GLU A 149 -13.25 1.86 2.54
CA GLU A 149 -13.47 2.57 3.81
C GLU A 149 -12.48 2.12 4.89
N LYS A 150 -12.24 0.81 4.99
CA LYS A 150 -11.29 0.26 5.96
C LYS A 150 -9.85 0.67 5.63
N THR A 151 -9.50 0.77 4.36
CA THR A 151 -8.18 1.24 3.91
C THR A 151 -7.95 2.67 4.37
N GLU A 152 -8.91 3.57 4.14
CA GLU A 152 -8.80 4.96 4.57
C GLU A 152 -8.69 5.08 6.09
N GLN A 153 -9.50 4.31 6.84
CA GLN A 153 -9.49 4.29 8.30
C GLN A 153 -8.15 3.80 8.85
N VAL A 154 -7.68 2.65 8.39
CA VAL A 154 -6.41 2.05 8.84
C VAL A 154 -5.25 2.97 8.50
N TRP A 155 -5.24 3.54 7.29
CA TRP A 155 -4.21 4.47 6.87
C TRP A 155 -4.15 5.71 7.78
N LYS A 156 -5.26 6.44 7.96
CA LYS A 156 -5.25 7.67 8.77
C LYS A 156 -4.96 7.39 10.23
N SER A 157 -5.45 6.28 10.78
CA SER A 157 -5.17 5.92 12.16
C SER A 157 -3.70 5.55 12.35
N GLY A 158 -3.15 4.67 11.51
CA GLY A 158 -1.75 4.26 11.55
C GLY A 158 -0.78 5.42 11.37
N MET A 159 -0.96 6.25 10.33
CA MET A 159 -0.12 7.43 10.11
C MET A 159 -0.16 8.44 11.27
N ARG A 160 -1.33 8.60 11.90
CA ARG A 160 -1.48 9.47 13.08
C ARG A 160 -0.75 8.92 14.30
N GLU A 161 -0.81 7.61 14.56
CA GLU A 161 -0.08 7.04 15.69
C GLU A 161 1.45 7.15 15.48
N LEU A 162 1.92 6.91 14.25
CA LEU A 162 3.33 7.08 13.89
C LEU A 162 3.85 8.53 14.03
N THR A 163 2.98 9.53 13.90
CA THR A 163 3.37 10.93 14.13
C THR A 163 3.31 11.35 15.59
N LYS A 164 2.56 10.63 16.45
CA LYS A 164 2.47 10.85 17.90
C LYS A 164 3.65 10.27 18.67
N GLU A 165 4.26 9.21 18.18
CA GLU A 165 5.50 8.65 18.76
C GLU A 165 6.60 9.73 18.70
N LYS A 166 6.85 10.36 19.85
CA LYS A 166 7.86 11.39 20.13
C LYS A 166 8.71 10.97 21.30
#